data_AF-A0A4Q3VYL8-F1
#
_entry.id   AF-A0A4Q3VYL8-F1
#
_cell.length_a   1.000
_cell.length_b   1.000
_cell.length_c   1.000
_cell.angle_alpha   90.00
_cell.angle_beta   90.00
_cell.angle_gamma   90.00
#
_symmetry.space_group_name_H-M   'P 1'
#
loop_
_entity.id
_entity.type
_entity.pdbx_description
1 polymer ?
#
loop_
_entity_poly.entity_id
_entity_poly.type
_entity_poly.pdbx_seq_one_letter_code
_entity_poly.pdbx_strand_id
1 'polypeptide(L)'
;MDDIVRQDRRILLQVLMEPVRIVLTTVLVAAVIAIFASSQGLLAFVGVLTILGVAGFHAYYESIERRWINEGMRSRWKGVEDRMARFNEAIVRLRKDQIADLQEMPNTIQRTSVNLYAALRRADMIAQEVGQSERGLYNAPPVWQAASHDPQSKELYRIADKNIAEYRQQFSAVMAGVQRTEAQAAVFMTTLDTLRMKMVGYRLVGRAPEMRSDEFLSVLAEARAQLQSIDTALEELDLGHYPQRISV
;
A
#
# COMPACT_ATOMS: atom_id res chain seq x y z
N MET A 1 4.94 3.29 11.28
CA MET A 1 3.46 3.30 11.25
C MET A 1 2.88 4.71 11.40
N ASP A 2 3.43 5.53 12.30
CA ASP A 2 2.87 6.86 12.63
C ASP A 2 2.80 7.83 11.45
N ASP A 3 3.72 7.74 10.49
CA ASP A 3 3.73 8.60 9.29
C ASP A 3 2.53 8.34 8.38
N ILE A 4 2.19 7.06 8.18
CA ILE A 4 1.01 6.65 7.40
C ILE A 4 -0.27 7.15 8.10
N VAL A 5 -0.36 6.97 9.42
CA VAL A 5 -1.53 7.41 10.20
C VAL A 5 -1.69 8.94 10.15
N ARG A 6 -0.58 9.68 10.26
CA ARG A 6 -0.58 11.14 10.14
C ARG A 6 -1.01 11.60 8.75
N GLN A 7 -0.52 10.97 7.69
CA GLN A 7 -0.90 11.28 6.32
C GLN A 7 -2.38 10.94 6.07
N ASP A 8 -2.84 9.76 6.47
CA ASP A 8 -4.24 9.32 6.30
C ASP A 8 -5.22 10.27 7.01
N ARG A 9 -4.87 10.74 8.22
CA ARG A 9 -5.64 11.77 8.93
C ARG A 9 -5.63 13.11 8.19
N ARG A 10 -4.48 13.52 7.65
CA ARG A 10 -4.36 14.77 6.88
C ARG A 10 -5.24 14.73 5.63
N ILE A 11 -5.22 13.62 4.90
CA ILE A 11 -6.04 13.42 3.69
C ILE A 11 -7.52 13.42 4.06
N LEU A 12 -7.91 12.73 5.15
CA LEU A 12 -9.29 12.76 5.62
C LEU A 12 -9.75 14.19 5.96
N LEU A 13 -8.93 14.95 6.67
CA LEU A 13 -9.23 16.35 7.00
C LEU A 13 -9.31 17.23 5.75
N GLN A 14 -8.42 17.04 4.78
CA GLN A 14 -8.46 17.76 3.51
C GLN A 14 -9.76 17.47 2.74
N VAL A 15 -10.17 16.20 2.66
CA VAL A 15 -11.43 15.81 2.00
C VAL A 15 -12.64 16.35 2.75
N LEU A 16 -12.61 16.34 4.09
CA LEU A 16 -13.69 16.89 4.91
C LEU A 16 -13.82 18.41 4.73
N MET A 17 -12.69 19.10 4.57
CA MET A 17 -12.62 20.57 4.45
C MET A 17 -12.67 21.08 3.00
N GLU A 18 -13.03 20.26 2.03
CA GLU A 18 -13.16 20.76 0.66
C GLU A 18 -14.25 21.83 0.57
N PRO A 19 -13.97 22.97 -0.07
CA PRO A 19 -14.86 24.13 -0.06
C PRO A 19 -16.24 23.79 -0.63
N VAL A 20 -16.28 22.98 -1.70
CA VAL A 20 -17.53 22.52 -2.32
C VAL A 20 -18.37 21.70 -1.35
N ARG A 21 -17.75 20.78 -0.60
CA ARG A 21 -18.45 19.94 0.39
C ARG A 21 -18.96 20.76 1.56
N ILE A 22 -18.15 21.68 2.09
CA ILE A 22 -18.57 22.58 3.18
C ILE A 22 -19.79 23.39 2.75
N VAL A 23 -19.76 23.98 1.55
CA VAL A 23 -20.89 24.76 1.03
C VAL A 23 -22.12 23.87 0.88
N LEU A 24 -21.99 22.69 0.26
CA LEU A 24 -23.11 21.79 0.01
C LEU A 24 -23.72 21.24 1.31
N THR A 25 -22.90 20.85 2.29
CA THR A 25 -23.40 20.40 3.60
C THR A 25 -24.04 21.54 4.37
N THR A 26 -23.48 22.74 4.35
CA THR A 26 -24.06 23.92 5.00
C THR A 26 -25.42 24.28 4.41
N VAL A 27 -25.55 24.26 3.08
CA VAL A 27 -26.82 24.51 2.39
C VAL A 27 -27.88 23.47 2.74
N LEU A 28 -27.52 22.17 2.74
CA LEU A 28 -28.41 21.08 3.13
C LEU A 28 -28.86 21.18 4.59
N VAL A 29 -27.94 21.49 5.50
CA VAL A 29 -28.25 21.71 6.93
C VAL A 29 -29.19 22.89 7.10
N ALA A 30 -28.92 24.02 6.44
CA ALA A 30 -29.79 25.20 6.49
C ALA A 30 -31.20 24.90 5.93
N ALA A 31 -31.28 24.13 4.84
CA ALA A 31 -32.56 23.73 4.25
C ALA A 31 -33.38 22.84 5.21
N VAL A 32 -32.75 21.84 5.85
CA VAL A 32 -33.42 20.98 6.85
C VAL A 32 -33.90 21.80 8.04
N ILE A 33 -33.08 22.69 8.56
CA ILE A 33 -33.48 23.56 9.68
C ILE A 33 -34.66 24.45 9.26
N ALA A 34 -34.63 25.05 8.07
CA ALA A 34 -35.72 25.90 7.58
C ALA A 34 -37.05 25.14 7.39
N ILE A 35 -37.00 23.91 6.88
CA ILE A 35 -38.19 23.06 6.66
C ILE A 35 -38.84 22.66 7.99
N PHE A 36 -38.05 22.35 9.02
CA PHE A 36 -38.54 21.86 10.31
C PHE A 36 -38.56 22.92 11.43
N ALA A 37 -38.28 24.19 11.09
CA ALA A 37 -38.13 25.30 12.03
C ALA A 37 -39.37 25.55 12.91
N SER A 38 -40.57 25.27 12.40
CA SER A 38 -41.82 25.73 13.00
C SER A 38 -42.52 24.72 13.92
N SER A 39 -42.16 23.43 13.90
CA SER A 39 -42.96 22.45 14.66
C SER A 39 -42.25 21.18 15.14
N GLN A 40 -41.04 20.86 14.65
CA GLN A 40 -40.45 19.53 14.88
C GLN A 40 -38.92 19.60 15.04
N GLY A 41 -38.46 20.23 16.12
CA GLY A 41 -37.03 20.36 16.44
C GLY A 41 -36.28 19.02 16.54
N LEU A 42 -36.96 17.95 16.99
CA LEU A 42 -36.39 16.60 16.99
C LEU A 42 -36.11 16.08 15.57
N LEU A 43 -37.03 16.30 14.62
CA LEU A 43 -36.81 15.88 13.23
C LEU A 43 -35.74 16.74 12.55
N ALA A 44 -35.67 18.04 12.85
CA ALA A 44 -34.59 18.90 12.40
C ALA A 44 -33.22 18.37 12.89
N PHE A 45 -33.13 18.01 14.17
CA PHE A 45 -31.92 17.45 14.77
C PHE A 45 -31.51 16.11 14.12
N VAL A 46 -32.46 15.19 13.96
CA VAL A 46 -32.20 13.88 13.30
C VAL A 46 -31.79 14.09 11.84
N GLY A 47 -32.43 15.00 11.11
CA GLY A 47 -32.09 15.32 9.73
C GLY A 47 -30.67 15.89 9.59
N VAL A 48 -30.29 16.82 10.48
CA VAL A 48 -28.92 17.38 10.51
C VAL A 48 -27.89 16.30 10.82
N LEU A 49 -28.13 15.45 11.83
CA LEU A 49 -27.24 14.32 12.13
C LEU A 49 -27.10 13.36 10.95
N THR A 50 -28.18 13.10 10.23
CA THR A 50 -28.16 12.23 9.05
C THR A 50 -27.32 12.84 7.93
N ILE A 51 -27.48 14.14 7.65
CA ILE A 51 -26.67 14.84 6.65
C ILE A 51 -25.19 14.81 7.01
N LEU A 52 -24.85 15.13 8.27
CA LEU A 52 -23.46 15.10 8.73
C LEU A 52 -22.87 13.68 8.69
N GLY A 53 -23.66 12.67 9.06
CA GLY A 53 -23.27 11.26 8.99
C GLY A 53 -22.98 10.81 7.56
N VAL A 54 -23.86 11.10 6.62
CA VAL A 54 -23.69 10.77 5.19
C VAL A 54 -22.50 11.53 4.60
N ALA A 55 -22.35 12.82 4.89
CA ALA A 55 -21.23 13.62 4.42
C ALA A 55 -19.89 13.10 4.96
N GLY A 56 -19.84 12.75 6.25
CA GLY A 56 -18.67 12.14 6.88
C GLY A 56 -18.33 10.77 6.29
N PHE A 57 -19.35 9.93 6.04
CA PHE A 57 -19.17 8.63 5.40
C PHE A 57 -18.62 8.76 3.98
N HIS A 58 -19.18 9.67 3.17
CA HIS A 58 -18.69 9.93 1.82
C HIS A 58 -17.26 10.52 1.83
N ALA A 59 -16.94 11.38 2.80
CA ALA A 59 -15.58 11.89 3.01
C ALA A 59 -14.59 10.77 3.37
N TYR A 60 -15.01 9.83 4.21
CA TYR A 60 -14.19 8.70 4.59
C TYR A 60 -13.86 7.80 3.39
N TYR A 61 -14.84 7.40 2.59
CA TYR A 61 -14.61 6.58 1.40
C TYR A 61 -13.71 7.28 0.38
N GLU A 62 -13.98 8.55 0.09
CA GLU A 62 -13.12 9.29 -0.84
C GLU A 62 -11.71 9.52 -0.28
N SER A 63 -11.57 9.67 1.06
CA SER A 63 -10.25 9.74 1.68
C SER A 63 -9.43 8.49 1.42
N ILE A 64 -10.04 7.29 1.49
CA ILE A 64 -9.35 6.02 1.21
C ILE A 64 -8.84 5.99 -0.23
N GLU A 65 -9.65 6.43 -1.18
CA GLU A 65 -9.25 6.47 -2.59
C GLU A 65 -8.07 7.42 -2.81
N ARG A 66 -8.08 8.57 -2.13
CA ARG A 66 -7.05 9.61 -2.22
C ARG A 66 -5.80 9.33 -1.38
N ARG A 67 -5.77 8.23 -0.59
CA ARG A 67 -4.54 7.84 0.14
C ARG A 67 -3.39 7.61 -0.82
N TRP A 68 -3.66 6.93 -1.93
CA TRP A 68 -2.65 6.58 -2.92
C TRP A 68 -2.29 7.77 -3.80
N ILE A 69 -1.00 8.06 -3.88
CA ILE A 69 -0.47 9.13 -4.72
C ILE A 69 -0.26 8.59 -6.13
N ASN A 70 0.39 7.43 -6.26
CA ASN A 70 0.64 6.79 -7.54
C ASN A 70 -0.47 5.79 -7.87
N GLU A 71 -1.12 5.98 -9.02
CA GLU A 71 -2.17 5.06 -9.49
C GLU A 71 -1.64 3.63 -9.69
N GLY A 72 -0.35 3.48 -10.03
CA GLY A 72 0.29 2.18 -10.13
C GLY A 72 0.35 1.41 -8.81
N MET A 73 0.63 2.08 -7.69
CA MET A 73 0.64 1.46 -6.35
C MET A 73 -0.79 1.11 -5.92
N ARG A 74 -1.73 2.03 -6.16
CA ARG A 74 -3.17 1.80 -5.92
C ARG A 74 -3.67 0.56 -6.65
N SER A 75 -3.34 0.42 -7.93
CA SER A 75 -3.76 -0.72 -8.75
C SER A 75 -3.21 -2.04 -8.23
N ARG A 76 -1.96 -2.06 -7.75
CA ARG A 76 -1.37 -3.27 -7.14
C ARG A 76 -2.11 -3.65 -5.85
N TRP A 77 -2.39 -2.67 -4.98
CA TRP A 77 -3.15 -2.92 -3.76
C TRP A 77 -4.57 -3.42 -4.04
N LYS A 78 -5.30 -2.79 -4.96
CA LYS A 78 -6.62 -3.28 -5.40
C LYS A 78 -6.55 -4.72 -5.92
N GLY A 79 -5.48 -5.07 -6.64
CA GLY A 79 -5.23 -6.44 -7.12
C GLY A 79 -4.99 -7.44 -5.99
N VAL A 80 -4.35 -7.02 -4.90
CA VAL A 80 -4.18 -7.80 -3.67
C VAL A 80 -5.52 -7.99 -2.96
N GLU A 81 -6.30 -6.92 -2.79
CA GLU A 81 -7.62 -6.96 -2.14
C GLU A 81 -8.60 -7.90 -2.87
N ASP A 82 -8.70 -7.79 -4.20
CA ASP A 82 -9.57 -8.65 -5.02
C ASP A 82 -9.18 -10.14 -4.87
N ARG A 83 -7.88 -10.46 -4.95
CA ARG A 83 -7.41 -11.85 -4.81
C ARG A 83 -7.61 -12.40 -3.41
N MET A 84 -7.42 -11.58 -2.37
CA MET A 84 -7.75 -11.96 -1.00
C MET A 84 -9.24 -12.26 -0.83
N ALA A 85 -10.12 -11.42 -1.39
CA ALA A 85 -11.56 -11.65 -1.33
C ALA A 85 -11.94 -12.99 -1.99
N ARG A 86 -11.41 -13.26 -3.19
CA ARG A 86 -11.60 -14.53 -3.92
C ARG A 86 -11.03 -15.73 -3.17
N PHE A 87 -9.87 -15.57 -2.53
CA PHE A 87 -9.22 -16.60 -1.72
C PHE A 87 -10.07 -16.95 -0.49
N ASN A 88 -10.58 -15.93 0.23
CA ASN A 88 -11.47 -16.10 1.37
C ASN A 88 -12.77 -16.81 0.97
N GLU A 89 -13.36 -16.46 -0.18
CA GLU A 89 -14.53 -17.15 -0.73
C GLU A 89 -14.22 -18.62 -1.04
N ALA A 90 -13.04 -18.91 -1.60
CA ALA A 90 -12.62 -20.28 -1.89
C ALA A 90 -12.43 -21.12 -0.62
N ILE A 91 -11.81 -20.56 0.43
CA ILE A 91 -11.62 -21.23 1.72
C ILE A 91 -12.95 -21.54 2.41
N VAL A 92 -13.90 -20.60 2.41
CA VAL A 92 -15.22 -20.81 3.04
C VAL A 92 -15.96 -21.99 2.41
N ARG A 93 -15.75 -22.21 1.10
CA ARG A 93 -16.35 -23.32 0.35
C ARG A 93 -15.57 -24.64 0.48
N LEU A 94 -14.44 -24.66 1.18
CA LEU A 94 -13.65 -25.86 1.42
C LEU A 94 -14.02 -26.47 2.79
N ARG A 95 -14.05 -27.81 2.90
CA ARG A 95 -14.19 -28.50 4.20
C ARG A 95 -12.87 -28.40 4.98
N LYS A 96 -12.74 -27.38 5.82
CA LYS A 96 -11.53 -27.03 6.61
C LYS A 96 -11.13 -28.11 7.62
N ASP A 97 -12.08 -28.95 7.98
CA ASP A 97 -12.00 -30.06 8.91
C ASP A 97 -11.09 -31.22 8.42
N GLN A 98 -10.72 -31.25 7.14
CA GLN A 98 -9.90 -32.32 6.56
C GLN A 98 -8.42 -31.99 6.43
N ILE A 99 -7.99 -30.74 6.65
CA ILE A 99 -6.61 -30.30 6.40
C ILE A 99 -6.17 -29.31 7.48
N ALA A 100 -5.35 -29.77 8.43
CA ALA A 100 -4.89 -28.96 9.56
C ALA A 100 -4.13 -27.68 9.12
N ASP A 101 -3.30 -27.77 8.08
CA ASP A 101 -2.52 -26.64 7.56
C ASP A 101 -3.38 -25.49 6.98
N LEU A 102 -4.62 -25.77 6.58
CA LEU A 102 -5.55 -24.74 6.10
C LEU A 102 -6.18 -23.91 7.20
N GLN A 103 -6.02 -24.27 8.48
CA GLN A 103 -6.55 -23.49 9.59
C GLN A 103 -5.68 -22.25 9.89
N GLU A 104 -4.35 -22.37 9.78
CA GLU A 104 -3.42 -21.28 10.08
C GLU A 104 -3.19 -20.35 8.87
N MET A 105 -3.20 -20.91 7.66
CA MET A 105 -2.87 -20.19 6.43
C MET A 105 -3.66 -18.90 6.18
N PRO A 106 -4.99 -18.83 6.42
CA PRO A 106 -5.76 -17.60 6.23
C PRO A 106 -5.27 -16.47 7.14
N ASN A 107 -4.87 -16.80 8.37
CA ASN A 107 -4.35 -15.83 9.32
C ASN A 107 -2.98 -15.32 8.89
N THR A 108 -2.10 -16.21 8.40
CA THR A 108 -0.80 -15.81 7.84
C THR A 108 -0.98 -14.87 6.65
N ILE A 109 -1.86 -15.22 5.71
CA ILE A 109 -2.15 -14.40 4.52
C ILE A 109 -2.69 -13.02 4.93
N GLN A 110 -3.60 -12.97 5.89
CA GLN A 110 -4.14 -11.72 6.42
C GLN A 110 -3.07 -10.86 7.10
N ARG A 111 -2.14 -11.48 7.83
CA ARG A 111 -1.03 -10.76 8.48
C ARG A 111 -0.06 -10.20 7.43
N THR A 112 0.38 -11.04 6.49
CA THR A 112 1.27 -10.64 5.41
C THR A 112 0.64 -9.55 4.53
N SER A 113 -0.68 -9.60 4.29
CA SER A 113 -1.36 -8.55 3.51
C SER A 113 -1.39 -7.20 4.23
N VAL A 114 -1.54 -7.18 5.56
CA VAL A 114 -1.47 -5.94 6.36
C VAL A 114 -0.06 -5.35 6.32
N ASN A 115 0.97 -6.20 6.43
CA ASN A 115 2.37 -5.77 6.33
C ASN A 115 2.68 -5.24 4.92
N LEU A 116 2.19 -5.94 3.89
CA LEU A 116 2.32 -5.55 2.49
C LEU A 116 1.60 -4.22 2.19
N TYR A 117 0.42 -3.99 2.76
CA TYR A 117 -0.28 -2.70 2.68
C TYR A 117 0.61 -1.58 3.22
N ALA A 118 1.13 -1.75 4.45
CA ALA A 118 1.96 -0.74 5.09
C ALA A 118 3.26 -0.46 4.29
N ALA A 119 3.86 -1.50 3.71
CA ALA A 119 5.03 -1.33 2.86
C ALA A 119 4.71 -0.65 1.53
N LEU A 120 3.64 -1.04 0.84
CA LEU A 120 3.20 -0.39 -0.40
C LEU A 120 2.87 1.09 -0.17
N ARG A 121 2.23 1.43 0.96
CA ARG A 121 1.96 2.83 1.34
C ARG A 121 3.26 3.61 1.56
N ARG A 122 4.24 3.02 2.24
CA ARG A 122 5.56 3.65 2.42
C ARG A 122 6.31 3.81 1.11
N ALA A 123 6.31 2.79 0.26
CA ALA A 123 6.92 2.84 -1.05
C ALA A 123 6.29 3.93 -1.93
N ASP A 124 4.97 4.11 -1.86
CA ASP A 124 4.23 5.19 -2.53
C ASP A 124 4.66 6.59 -2.06
N MET A 125 4.79 6.78 -0.74
CA MET A 125 5.29 8.03 -0.15
C MET A 125 6.75 8.32 -0.56
N ILE A 126 7.63 7.32 -0.48
CA ILE A 126 9.05 7.45 -0.86
C ILE A 126 9.15 7.79 -2.35
N ALA A 127 8.42 7.09 -3.22
CA ALA A 127 8.42 7.36 -4.65
C ALA A 127 7.94 8.79 -4.96
N GLN A 128 6.94 9.29 -4.25
CA GLN A 128 6.50 10.68 -4.38
C GLN A 128 7.57 11.66 -3.92
N GLU A 129 8.12 11.47 -2.72
CA GLU A 129 9.11 12.38 -2.14
C GLU A 129 10.36 12.48 -3.03
N VAL A 130 10.90 11.32 -3.42
CA VAL A 130 12.05 11.22 -4.33
C VAL A 130 11.73 11.83 -5.70
N GLY A 131 10.52 11.58 -6.22
CA GLY A 131 10.08 12.17 -7.49
C GLY A 131 9.91 13.69 -7.45
N GLN A 132 9.64 14.26 -6.28
CA GLN A 132 9.54 15.72 -6.08
C GLN A 132 10.90 16.35 -5.82
N SER A 133 11.73 15.76 -4.95
CA SER A 133 13.04 16.31 -4.58
C SER A 133 14.05 16.21 -5.72
N GLU A 134 14.05 15.11 -6.47
CA GLU A 134 15.09 14.81 -7.48
C GLU A 134 14.67 15.15 -8.92
N ARG A 135 13.58 15.91 -9.07
CA ARG A 135 13.03 16.26 -10.38
C ARG A 135 14.04 17.09 -11.18
N GLY A 136 14.60 16.49 -12.23
CA GLY A 136 15.56 17.13 -13.14
C GLY A 136 17.03 16.83 -12.87
N LEU A 137 17.41 16.37 -11.66
CA LEU A 137 18.80 15.96 -11.38
C LEU A 137 19.15 14.61 -12.02
N TYR A 138 18.18 13.70 -12.14
CA TYR A 138 18.41 12.35 -12.65
C TYR A 138 18.68 12.31 -14.16
N ASN A 139 17.95 13.14 -14.93
CA ASN A 139 17.96 13.05 -16.40
C ASN A 139 19.21 13.67 -17.04
N ALA A 140 19.93 14.53 -16.33
CA ALA A 140 21.17 15.13 -16.79
C ALA A 140 22.06 15.47 -15.58
N PRO A 141 22.98 14.58 -15.16
CA PRO A 141 23.94 14.95 -14.13
C PRO A 141 24.73 16.19 -14.60
N PRO A 142 25.07 17.12 -13.70
CA PRO A 142 25.98 18.19 -14.05
C PRO A 142 27.33 17.56 -14.43
N VAL A 143 27.71 17.69 -15.69
CA VAL A 143 29.04 17.28 -16.17
C VAL A 143 29.96 18.47 -15.98
N TRP A 144 30.89 18.35 -15.06
CA TRP A 144 31.88 19.38 -14.80
C TRP A 144 33.02 19.26 -15.81
N GLN A 145 33.22 20.25 -16.66
CA GLN A 145 34.41 20.34 -17.49
C GLN A 145 35.46 21.14 -16.72
N ALA A 146 36.56 20.49 -16.33
CA ALA A 146 37.68 21.16 -15.70
C ALA A 146 38.42 22.03 -16.74
N ALA A 147 37.99 23.28 -16.89
CA ALA A 147 38.63 24.23 -17.82
C ALA A 147 40.03 24.69 -17.34
N SER A 148 40.32 24.53 -16.05
CA SER A 148 41.58 24.95 -15.44
C SER A 148 42.61 23.82 -15.39
N HIS A 149 43.88 24.15 -15.68
CA HIS A 149 45.02 23.25 -15.54
C HIS A 149 45.56 23.16 -14.09
N ASP A 150 44.98 23.93 -13.17
CA ASP A 150 45.36 23.97 -11.76
C ASP A 150 45.13 22.59 -11.06
N PRO A 151 46.17 22.02 -10.40
CA PRO A 151 46.06 20.77 -9.65
C PRO A 151 45.00 20.79 -8.54
N GLN A 152 44.80 21.91 -7.84
CA GLN A 152 43.80 21.98 -6.76
C GLN A 152 42.38 21.90 -7.33
N SER A 153 42.12 22.64 -8.40
CA SER A 153 40.84 22.59 -9.11
C SER A 153 40.50 21.18 -9.62
N LYS A 154 41.48 20.44 -10.17
CA LYS A 154 41.28 19.05 -10.61
C LYS A 154 40.89 18.11 -9.48
N GLU A 155 41.49 18.26 -8.31
CA GLU A 155 41.17 17.44 -7.15
C GLU A 155 39.75 17.72 -6.63
N LEU A 156 39.30 18.98 -6.65
CA LEU A 156 37.92 19.34 -6.31
C LEU A 156 36.91 18.71 -7.27
N TYR A 157 37.19 18.72 -8.58
CA TYR A 157 36.34 18.03 -9.56
C TYR A 157 36.32 16.51 -9.34
N ARG A 158 37.45 15.89 -8.99
CA ARG A 158 37.52 14.45 -8.65
C ARG A 158 36.65 14.11 -7.44
N ILE A 159 36.67 14.96 -6.41
CA ILE A 159 35.82 14.80 -5.21
C ILE A 159 34.34 14.96 -5.59
N ALA A 160 34.01 15.94 -6.42
CA ALA A 160 32.63 16.14 -6.90
C ALA A 160 32.10 14.92 -7.65
N ASP A 161 32.89 14.33 -8.56
CA ASP A 161 32.52 13.12 -9.29
C ASP A 161 32.28 11.92 -8.36
N LYS A 162 33.14 11.76 -7.34
CA LYS A 162 32.96 10.72 -6.31
C LYS A 162 31.64 10.92 -5.55
N ASN A 163 31.34 12.14 -5.13
CA ASN A 163 30.10 12.46 -4.41
C ASN A 163 28.86 12.20 -5.27
N ILE A 164 28.91 12.52 -6.57
CA ILE A 164 27.83 12.23 -7.52
C ILE A 164 27.62 10.71 -7.65
N ALA A 165 28.69 9.93 -7.71
CA ALA A 165 28.61 8.47 -7.79
C ALA A 165 27.99 7.86 -6.51
N GLU A 166 28.44 8.30 -5.33
CA GLU A 166 27.89 7.85 -4.04
C GLU A 166 26.39 8.18 -3.91
N TYR A 167 26.01 9.42 -4.25
CA TYR A 167 24.62 9.84 -4.28
C TYR A 167 23.77 8.97 -5.21
N ARG A 168 24.25 8.67 -6.43
CA ARG A 168 23.54 7.80 -7.38
C ARG A 168 23.36 6.39 -6.86
N GLN A 169 24.38 5.85 -6.20
CA GLN A 169 24.31 4.53 -5.57
C GLN A 169 23.21 4.52 -4.49
N GLN A 170 23.20 5.51 -3.60
CA GLN A 170 22.18 5.64 -2.55
C GLN A 170 20.78 5.81 -3.12
N PHE A 171 20.61 6.69 -4.11
CA PHE A 171 19.35 6.87 -4.82
C PHE A 171 18.85 5.57 -5.45
N SER A 172 19.73 4.83 -6.15
CA SER A 172 19.35 3.55 -6.76
C SER A 172 18.93 2.51 -5.71
N ALA A 173 19.56 2.52 -4.54
CA ALA A 173 19.21 1.62 -3.44
C ALA A 173 17.80 1.93 -2.89
N VAL A 174 17.48 3.21 -2.70
CA VAL A 174 16.13 3.65 -2.29
C VAL A 174 15.08 3.24 -3.31
N MET A 175 15.32 3.51 -4.60
CA MET A 175 14.39 3.12 -5.67
C MET A 175 14.26 1.61 -5.83
N ALA A 176 15.34 0.85 -5.62
CA ALA A 176 15.29 -0.61 -5.58
C ALA A 176 14.43 -1.11 -4.41
N GLY A 177 14.38 -0.42 -3.27
CA GLY A 177 13.45 -0.70 -2.18
C GLY A 177 11.97 -0.57 -2.60
N VAL A 178 11.64 0.52 -3.31
CA VAL A 178 10.29 0.73 -3.88
C VAL A 178 9.93 -0.40 -4.84
N GLN A 179 10.81 -0.72 -5.79
CA GLN A 179 10.58 -1.78 -6.78
C GLN A 179 10.48 -3.18 -6.14
N ARG A 180 11.27 -3.47 -5.10
CA ARG A 180 11.17 -4.73 -4.34
C ARG A 180 9.79 -4.87 -3.69
N THR A 181 9.26 -3.79 -3.13
CA THR A 181 7.92 -3.79 -2.53
C THR A 181 6.83 -4.06 -3.58
N GLU A 182 6.96 -3.47 -4.77
CA GLU A 182 6.06 -3.77 -5.90
C GLU A 182 6.14 -5.23 -6.33
N ALA A 183 7.36 -5.78 -6.42
CA ALA A 183 7.58 -7.17 -6.78
C ALA A 183 7.02 -8.13 -5.73
N GLN A 184 7.18 -7.84 -4.44
CA GLN A 184 6.57 -8.60 -3.34
C GLN A 184 5.05 -8.62 -3.45
N ALA A 185 4.42 -7.50 -3.85
CA ALA A 185 2.99 -7.49 -4.10
C ALA A 185 2.59 -8.39 -5.28
N ALA A 186 3.39 -8.42 -6.35
CA ALA A 186 3.17 -9.32 -7.48
C ALA A 186 3.28 -10.80 -7.07
N VAL A 187 4.33 -11.16 -6.31
CA VAL A 187 4.50 -12.53 -5.78
C VAL A 187 3.33 -12.90 -4.88
N PHE A 188 2.93 -12.02 -3.96
CA PHE A 188 1.78 -12.28 -3.09
C PHE A 188 0.50 -12.59 -3.89
N MET A 189 0.21 -11.79 -4.91
CA MET A 189 -0.94 -11.98 -5.79
C MET A 189 -0.89 -13.34 -6.52
N THR A 190 0.24 -13.71 -7.10
CA THR A 190 0.37 -14.98 -7.84
C THR A 190 0.36 -16.20 -6.91
N THR A 191 0.90 -16.09 -5.69
CA THR A 191 0.80 -17.13 -4.66
C THR A 191 -0.67 -17.38 -4.29
N LEU A 192 -1.47 -16.32 -4.09
CA LEU A 192 -2.91 -16.46 -3.83
C LEU A 192 -3.67 -17.08 -5.02
N ASP A 193 -3.35 -16.68 -6.24
CA ASP A 193 -3.97 -17.26 -7.44
C ASP A 193 -3.68 -18.76 -7.57
N THR A 194 -2.44 -19.16 -7.29
CA THR A 194 -2.00 -20.56 -7.30
C THR A 194 -2.73 -21.38 -6.24
N LEU A 195 -2.76 -20.88 -5.00
CA LEU A 195 -3.47 -21.51 -3.89
C LEU A 195 -4.95 -21.67 -4.20
N ARG A 196 -5.60 -20.62 -4.70
CA ARG A 196 -7.01 -20.63 -5.07
C ARG A 196 -7.29 -21.70 -6.13
N MET A 197 -6.47 -21.77 -7.18
CA MET A 197 -6.65 -22.74 -8.25
C MET A 197 -6.52 -24.18 -7.74
N LYS A 198 -5.54 -24.44 -6.87
CA LYS A 198 -5.34 -25.76 -6.27
C LYS A 198 -6.48 -26.14 -5.31
N MET A 199 -7.00 -25.20 -4.52
CA MET A 199 -8.18 -25.42 -3.67
C MET A 199 -9.43 -25.75 -4.49
N VAL A 200 -9.65 -25.03 -5.60
CA VAL A 200 -10.77 -25.32 -6.52
C VAL A 200 -10.59 -26.69 -7.15
N GLY A 201 -9.37 -27.03 -7.60
CA GLY A 201 -9.02 -28.35 -8.12
C GLY A 201 -9.33 -29.44 -7.10
N TYR A 202 -8.82 -29.33 -5.89
CA TYR A 202 -9.09 -30.29 -4.80
C TYR A 202 -10.59 -30.49 -4.55
N ARG A 203 -11.37 -29.39 -4.52
CA ARG A 203 -12.82 -29.46 -4.31
C ARG A 203 -13.57 -30.15 -5.46
N LEU A 204 -13.20 -29.88 -6.71
CA LEU A 204 -13.89 -30.43 -7.88
C LEU A 204 -13.47 -31.87 -8.18
N VAL A 205 -12.22 -32.23 -7.89
CA VAL A 205 -11.59 -33.53 -8.18
C VAL A 205 -11.93 -34.59 -7.12
N GLY A 206 -12.63 -34.23 -6.03
CA GLY A 206 -13.18 -35.19 -5.04
C GLY A 206 -14.11 -36.28 -5.59
N ARG A 207 -14.29 -36.41 -6.92
CA ARG A 207 -14.97 -37.53 -7.61
C ARG A 207 -14.06 -38.48 -8.41
N ALA A 208 -12.78 -38.16 -8.65
CA ALA A 208 -11.82 -39.08 -9.27
C ALA A 208 -10.38 -38.61 -8.98
N PRO A 209 -9.56 -39.36 -8.21
CA PRO A 209 -8.32 -38.85 -7.63
C PRO A 209 -7.16 -38.92 -8.63
N GLU A 210 -6.96 -37.87 -9.42
CA GLU A 210 -5.71 -37.72 -10.20
C GLU A 210 -4.76 -36.66 -9.64
N MET A 211 -5.23 -35.75 -8.77
CA MET A 211 -4.36 -34.94 -7.92
C MET A 211 -4.13 -35.68 -6.60
N ARG A 212 -2.93 -36.23 -6.40
CA ARG A 212 -2.53 -36.86 -5.12
C ARG A 212 -2.54 -35.78 -4.05
N SER A 213 -3.18 -36.03 -2.91
CA SER A 213 -3.20 -35.12 -1.74
C SER A 213 -1.80 -34.59 -1.39
N ASP A 214 -0.75 -35.36 -1.66
CA ASP A 214 0.67 -34.98 -1.53
C ASP A 214 1.06 -33.74 -2.35
N GLU A 215 0.57 -33.62 -3.59
CA GLU A 215 0.84 -32.46 -4.46
C GLU A 215 0.17 -31.20 -3.91
N PHE A 216 -1.05 -31.34 -3.38
CA PHE A 216 -1.77 -30.23 -2.74
C PHE A 216 -1.04 -29.75 -1.48
N LEU A 217 -0.59 -30.67 -0.62
CA LEU A 217 0.20 -30.35 0.58
C LEU A 217 1.55 -29.72 0.23
N SER A 218 2.22 -30.21 -0.82
CA SER A 218 3.47 -29.63 -1.33
C SER A 218 3.29 -28.17 -1.74
N VAL A 219 2.22 -27.85 -2.48
CA VAL A 219 1.95 -26.47 -2.92
C VAL A 219 1.56 -25.58 -1.72
N LEU A 220 0.84 -26.11 -0.73
CA LEU A 220 0.55 -25.37 0.50
C LEU A 220 1.84 -25.01 1.25
N ALA A 221 2.78 -25.96 1.38
CA ALA A 221 4.07 -25.73 2.02
C ALA A 221 4.91 -24.69 1.26
N GLU A 222 4.95 -24.78 -0.07
CA GLU A 222 5.64 -23.80 -0.92
C GLU A 222 5.03 -22.40 -0.78
N ALA A 223 3.70 -22.28 -0.83
CA ALA A 223 3.03 -21.00 -0.67
C ALA A 223 3.29 -20.39 0.72
N ARG A 224 3.34 -21.22 1.78
CA ARG A 224 3.71 -20.76 3.13
C ARG A 224 5.14 -20.22 3.16
N ALA A 225 6.08 -20.92 2.53
CA ALA A 225 7.46 -20.46 2.43
C ALA A 225 7.59 -19.13 1.65
N GLN A 226 6.83 -18.98 0.55
CA GLN A 226 6.78 -17.73 -0.22
C GLN A 226 6.20 -16.57 0.60
N LEU A 227 5.09 -16.79 1.32
CA LEU A 227 4.48 -15.78 2.18
C LEU A 227 5.39 -15.37 3.34
N GLN A 228 6.09 -16.33 3.95
CA GLN A 228 7.06 -16.06 5.00
C GLN A 228 8.27 -15.30 4.46
N SER A 229 8.76 -15.64 3.27
CA SER A 229 9.83 -14.89 2.61
C SER A 229 9.42 -13.43 2.34
N ILE A 230 8.17 -13.19 1.94
CA ILE A 230 7.63 -11.84 1.79
C ILE A 230 7.63 -11.13 3.15
N ASP A 231 7.09 -11.76 4.20
CA ASP A 231 7.01 -11.18 5.55
C ASP A 231 8.40 -10.76 6.06
N THR A 232 9.39 -11.65 5.97
CA THR A 232 10.78 -11.36 6.38
C THR A 232 11.40 -10.27 5.52
N ALA A 233 11.22 -10.30 4.20
CA ALA A 233 11.79 -9.27 3.33
C ALA A 233 11.15 -7.89 3.53
N LEU A 234 9.88 -7.83 3.97
CA LEU A 234 9.21 -6.61 4.38
C LEU A 234 9.76 -6.07 5.71
N GLU A 235 10.09 -6.94 6.66
CA GLU A 235 10.73 -6.56 7.93
C GLU A 235 12.17 -6.03 7.71
N GLU A 236 12.94 -6.64 6.81
CA GLU A 236 14.30 -6.20 6.48
C GLU A 236 14.32 -4.82 5.80
N LEU A 237 13.31 -4.52 4.98
CA LEU A 237 13.12 -3.19 4.38
C LEU A 237 12.90 -2.11 5.47
N ASP A 238 12.26 -2.47 6.58
CA ASP A 238 12.00 -1.56 7.71
C ASP A 238 13.26 -1.29 8.56
N LEU A 239 14.17 -2.26 8.66
CA LEU A 239 15.38 -2.14 9.49
C LEU A 239 16.58 -1.59 8.70
N GLY A 240 16.61 -1.75 7.37
CA GLY A 240 17.81 -1.51 6.57
C GLY A 240 18.01 -0.12 5.98
N HIS A 241 17.02 0.78 6.00
CA HIS A 241 17.03 1.98 5.14
C HIS A 241 17.02 3.35 5.84
N TYR A 242 16.95 3.43 7.16
CA TYR A 242 16.98 4.72 7.86
C TYR A 242 17.99 4.69 9.01
N PRO A 243 19.09 5.47 8.96
CA PRO A 243 19.88 5.72 10.17
C PRO A 243 18.97 6.42 11.18
N GLN A 244 18.61 5.72 12.26
CA GLN A 244 17.70 6.21 13.30
C GLN A 244 18.31 7.34 14.15
N ARG A 245 19.56 7.74 13.89
CA ARG A 245 20.25 8.83 14.58
C ARG A 245 21.11 9.62 13.59
N ILE A 246 20.80 10.90 13.42
CA ILE A 246 21.80 11.89 13.02
C ILE A 246 22.65 12.10 14.27
N SER A 247 23.79 11.42 14.37
CA SER A 247 24.83 11.84 15.32
C SER A 247 25.41 13.15 14.78
N VAL A 248 24.96 14.27 15.35
CA VAL A 248 25.66 15.55 15.28
C VAL A 248 26.90 15.47 16.16
#